data_AF-A0A967Z7M3-F1
#
_entry.id   AF-A0A967Z7M3-F1
#
_cell.length_a   1.000
_cell.length_b   1.000
_cell.length_c   1.000
_cell.angle_alpha   90.00
_cell.angle_beta   90.00
_cell.angle_gamma   90.00
#
_symmetry.space_group_name_H-M   'P 1'
#
loop_
_entity.id
_entity.type
_entity.pdbx_description
1 polymer ?
#
loop_
_entity_poly.entity_id
_entity_poly.type
_entity_poly.pdbx_seq_one_letter_code
_entity_poly.pdbx_strand_id
1 'polypeptide(L)'
;MSAIEAALAGCDGPSLQREAHKLMGSLGTMAAEPARQLASDLEAAATSEDYDRARQIVDELVQELDRVTRALEAIARDSQGAPSGEIS
;
A
#
# COMPACT_ATOMS: atom_id res chain seq x y z
N MET A 1 5.23 7.02 0.91
CA MET A 1 4.77 7.46 -0.43
C MET A 1 5.77 8.36 -1.16
N SER A 2 6.49 9.27 -0.49
CA SER A 2 7.29 10.31 -1.18
C SER A 2 8.34 9.82 -2.19
N ALA A 3 8.94 8.64 -1.99
CA ALA A 3 9.94 8.10 -2.92
C ALA A 3 9.33 7.62 -4.26
N ILE A 4 8.13 7.04 -4.24
CA ILE A 4 7.40 6.61 -5.44
C ILE A 4 6.89 7.83 -6.22
N GLU A 5 6.37 8.84 -5.53
CA GLU A 5 5.93 10.09 -6.15
C GLU A 5 7.09 10.85 -6.78
N ALA A 6 8.25 10.88 -6.13
CA ALA A 6 9.46 11.48 -6.69
C ALA A 6 9.97 10.73 -7.93
N ALA A 7 9.94 9.39 -7.93
CA ALA A 7 10.29 8.58 -9.08
C ALA A 7 9.34 8.80 -10.26
N LEU A 8 8.03 8.94 -10.01
CA LEU A 8 7.04 9.31 -11.03
C LEU A 8 7.25 10.73 -11.56
N ALA A 9 7.53 11.70 -10.69
CA ALA A 9 7.78 13.08 -11.10
C ALA A 9 9.06 13.22 -11.94
N GLY A 10 10.04 12.35 -11.71
CA GLY A 10 11.29 12.29 -12.48
C GLY A 10 11.27 11.34 -13.68
N CYS A 11 10.16 10.64 -13.95
CA CYS A 11 10.07 9.55 -14.94
C CYS A 11 11.22 8.52 -14.80
N ASP A 12 11.60 8.20 -13.56
CA ASP A 12 12.69 7.26 -13.24
C ASP A 12 12.10 5.86 -13.03
N GLY A 13 11.89 5.15 -14.15
CA GLY A 13 11.41 3.76 -14.16
C GLY A 13 12.20 2.82 -13.24
N PRO A 14 13.55 2.79 -13.29
CA PRO A 14 14.36 1.96 -12.39
C PRO A 14 14.17 2.26 -10.90
N SER A 15 14.03 3.53 -10.51
CA SER A 15 13.73 3.88 -9.12
C SER A 15 12.31 3.53 -8.72
N LEU A 16 11.33 3.74 -9.63
CA LEU A 16 9.94 3.37 -9.42
C LEU A 16 9.81 1.85 -9.18
N GLN A 17 10.50 1.04 -9.99
CA GLN A 17 10.53 -0.42 -9.86
C GLN A 17 11.06 -0.85 -8.48
N ARG A 18 12.20 -0.30 -8.05
CA ARG A 18 12.80 -0.63 -6.75
C ARG A 18 11.88 -0.31 -5.58
N GLU A 19 11.25 0.87 -5.61
CA GLU A 19 10.36 1.28 -4.52
C GLU A 19 9.04 0.49 -4.53
N ALA A 20 8.49 0.17 -5.70
CA ALA A 20 7.35 -0.73 -5.83
C ALA A 20 7.66 -2.13 -5.28
N HIS A 21 8.84 -2.67 -5.59
CA HIS A 21 9.29 -3.97 -5.10
C HIS A 21 9.43 -4.03 -3.56
N LYS A 22 10.02 -2.99 -2.94
CA LYS A 22 10.10 -2.87 -1.48
C LYS A 22 8.72 -2.80 -0.82
N LEU A 23 7.81 -2.05 -1.44
CA LEU A 23 6.44 -1.92 -0.96
C LEU A 23 5.70 -3.26 -1.02
N MET A 24 5.89 -4.02 -2.10
CA MET A 24 5.37 -5.38 -2.28
C MET A 24 5.84 -6.34 -1.17
N GLY A 25 7.13 -6.29 -0.82
CA GLY A 25 7.69 -7.10 0.27
C GLY A 25 7.09 -6.77 1.64
N SER A 26 6.80 -5.48 1.88
CA SER A 26 6.17 -5.02 3.13
C SER A 26 4.69 -5.43 3.19
N LEU A 27 3.96 -5.30 2.07
CA LEU A 27 2.54 -5.67 1.94
C LEU A 27 2.30 -7.18 2.00
N GLY A 28 3.20 -7.98 1.44
CA GLY A 28 3.14 -9.44 1.49
C GLY A 28 3.21 -10.01 2.92
N THR A 29 3.78 -9.25 3.86
CA THR A 29 3.80 -9.60 5.29
C THR A 29 2.44 -9.36 5.96
N MET A 30 1.60 -8.48 5.40
CA MET A 30 0.31 -8.07 5.99
C MET A 30 -0.92 -8.74 5.35
N ALA A 31 -0.74 -9.77 4.54
CA ALA A 31 -1.83 -10.50 3.85
C ALA A 31 -2.80 -9.58 3.06
N ALA A 32 -2.31 -8.43 2.59
CA ALA A 32 -3.08 -7.48 1.78
C ALA A 32 -2.97 -7.88 0.30
N GLU A 33 -3.60 -9.00 -0.08
CA GLU A 33 -3.58 -9.54 -1.45
C GLU A 33 -3.91 -8.50 -2.54
N PRO A 34 -4.91 -7.60 -2.36
CA PRO A 34 -5.19 -6.54 -3.34
C PRO A 34 -4.03 -5.55 -3.51
N ALA A 35 -3.39 -5.17 -2.40
CA ALA A 35 -2.27 -4.23 -2.42
C ALA A 35 -1.01 -4.86 -3.05
N ARG A 36 -0.83 -6.17 -2.90
CA ARG A 36 0.24 -6.91 -3.56
C ARG A 36 0.06 -6.97 -5.08
N GLN A 37 -1.17 -7.18 -5.56
CA GLN A 37 -1.47 -7.16 -6.99
C GLN A 37 -1.21 -5.77 -7.60
N LEU A 38 -1.66 -4.71 -6.94
CA LEU A 38 -1.43 -3.33 -7.38
C LEU A 38 0.07 -2.99 -7.44
N ALA A 39 0.87 -3.45 -6.47
CA ALA A 39 2.32 -3.25 -6.50
C ALA A 39 3.00 -4.02 -7.65
N SER A 40 2.51 -5.21 -8.01
CA SER A 40 2.99 -5.95 -9.19
C SER A 40 2.62 -5.24 -10.50
N ASP A 41 1.40 -4.70 -10.59
CA ASP A 41 0.95 -3.96 -11.76
C ASP A 41 1.73 -2.65 -11.93
N LEU A 42 2.12 -2.02 -10.82
CA LEU A 42 2.99 -0.84 -10.81
C LEU A 42 4.38 -1.15 -11.39
N GLU A 43 4.93 -2.33 -11.07
CA GLU A 43 6.22 -2.79 -11.61
C GLU A 43 6.16 -3.00 -13.13
N ALA A 44 5.07 -3.58 -13.61
CA ALA A 44 4.82 -3.79 -15.03
C ALA A 44 4.65 -2.46 -15.79
N ALA A 45 3.92 -1.50 -15.20
CA ALA A 45 3.75 -0.16 -15.75
C ALA A 45 5.07 0.62 -15.80
N ALA A 46 5.90 0.51 -14.75
CA ALA A 46 7.23 1.11 -14.71
C ALA A 46 8.17 0.54 -15.79
N THR A 47 8.10 -0.78 -16.01
CA THR A 47 8.91 -1.47 -17.05
C THR A 47 8.49 -1.06 -18.46
N SER A 48 7.20 -0.78 -18.65
CA SER A 48 6.62 -0.40 -19.94
C SER A 48 6.63 1.11 -20.20
N GLU A 49 7.22 1.90 -19.28
CA GLU A 49 7.23 3.38 -19.31
C GLU A 49 5.82 4.01 -19.39
N ASP A 50 4.78 3.29 -18.93
CA ASP A 50 3.41 3.77 -18.88
C ASP A 50 3.17 4.52 -17.56
N TYR A 51 3.69 5.75 -17.50
CA TYR A 51 3.67 6.58 -16.29
C TYR A 51 2.25 7.05 -15.92
N ASP A 52 1.36 7.19 -16.91
CA ASP A 52 -0.04 7.52 -16.66
C ASP A 52 -0.75 6.37 -15.95
N ARG A 53 -0.55 5.12 -16.41
CA ARG A 53 -1.05 3.94 -15.72
C ARG A 53 -0.41 3.77 -14.35
N ALA A 54 0.90 4.00 -14.23
CA ALA A 54 1.59 3.95 -12.95
C ALA A 54 1.02 4.95 -11.93
N ARG A 55 0.65 6.16 -12.37
CA ARG A 55 -0.02 7.17 -11.53
C ARG A 55 -1.33 6.66 -10.97
N GLN A 56 -2.18 6.09 -11.82
CA GLN A 56 -3.47 5.51 -11.42
C GLN A 56 -3.30 4.39 -10.40
N ILE A 57 -2.34 3.49 -10.65
CA ILE A 57 -2.07 2.37 -9.75
C ILE A 57 -1.58 2.86 -8.38
N VAL A 58 -0.76 3.93 -8.34
CA VAL A 58 -0.35 4.54 -7.08
C VAL A 58 -1.55 5.10 -6.31
N ASP A 59 -2.48 5.79 -6.97
CA ASP A 59 -3.69 6.30 -6.34
C ASP A 59 -4.57 5.17 -5.78
N GLU A 60 -4.76 4.08 -6.55
CA GLU A 60 -5.45 2.86 -6.11
C GLU A 60 -4.76 2.24 -4.87
N LEU A 61 -3.43 2.23 -4.85
CA LEU A 61 -2.64 1.66 -3.77
C LEU A 61 -2.68 2.53 -2.49
N VAL A 62 -2.77 3.86 -2.61
CA VAL A 62 -3.05 4.76 -1.46
C VAL A 62 -4.39 4.41 -0.83
N GLN A 63 -5.44 4.23 -1.64
CA GLN A 63 -6.78 3.94 -1.15
C GLN A 63 -6.83 2.58 -0.44
N GLU A 64 -6.18 1.56 -0.98
CA GLU A 64 -6.10 0.25 -0.34
C GLU A 64 -5.31 0.29 0.98
N LEU A 65 -4.23 1.06 1.05
CA LEU A 65 -3.49 1.27 2.30
C LEU A 65 -4.35 1.97 3.37
N ASP A 66 -5.13 2.98 3.00
CA ASP A 66 -6.07 3.64 3.93
C ASP A 66 -7.15 2.65 4.42
N ARG A 67 -7.71 1.84 3.51
CA ARG A 67 -8.68 0.79 3.86
C ARG A 67 -8.12 -0.21 4.86
N VAL A 68 -6.92 -0.74 4.60
CA VAL A 68 -6.25 -1.70 5.49
C VAL A 68 -5.92 -1.07 6.84
N THR A 69 -5.44 0.17 6.85
CA THR A 69 -5.11 0.90 8.09
C THR A 69 -6.36 1.06 8.96
N ARG A 70 -7.49 1.50 8.39
CA ARG A 70 -8.77 1.62 9.11
C ARG A 70 -9.28 0.28 9.64
N ALA A 71 -9.13 -0.80 8.87
CA ALA A 71 -9.52 -2.13 9.31
C ALA A 71 -8.67 -2.60 10.51
N LEU A 72 -7.35 -2.37 10.46
CA LEU A 72 -6.45 -2.68 11.57
C LEU A 72 -6.75 -1.84 12.81
N GLU A 73 -7.03 -0.55 12.67
CA GLU A 73 -7.45 0.33 13.77
C GLU A 73 -8.79 -0.11 14.40
N ALA A 74 -9.73 -0.60 13.59
CA ALA A 74 -10.98 -1.17 14.10
C ALA A 74 -10.72 -2.41 14.94
N ILE A 75 -9.91 -3.36 14.44
CA ILE A 75 -9.52 -4.58 15.18
C ILE A 75 -8.77 -4.22 16.48
N ALA A 76 -7.86 -3.24 16.43
CA ALA A 76 -7.09 -2.78 17.58
C ALA A 76 -7.98 -2.11 18.65
N ARG A 77 -9.06 -1.43 18.25
CA ARG A 77 -10.06 -0.87 19.18
C ARG A 77 -10.94 -1.96 19.79
N ASP A 78 -11.40 -2.91 18.97
CA ASP A 78 -12.24 -4.02 19.45
C ASP A 78 -11.49 -4.92 20.45
N SER A 79 -10.19 -5.10 20.26
CA SER A 79 -9.34 -5.84 21.20
C SER A 79 -9.00 -5.08 22.50
N GLN A 80 -9.22 -3.77 22.55
CA GLN A 80 -9.11 -2.96 23.78
C GLN A 80 -10.46 -2.68 24.46
N GLY A 81 -11.55 -3.24 23.93
CA GLY A 81 -12.93 -3.01 24.36
C GLY A 81 -13.54 -4.08 25.27
N ALA A 82 -12.76 -4.77 26.10
CA ALA A 82 -13.33 -5.51 27.24
C ALA A 82 -13.39 -4.58 28.46
N PRO A 83 -14.54 -3.95 28.79
CA PRO A 83 -14.68 -3.28 30.07
C PRO A 83 -14.56 -4.33 31.18
N SER A 84 -13.47 -4.25 31.94
CA SER A 84 -13.45 -4.75 33.32
C SER A 84 -14.40 -3.85 34.13
N GLY A 85 -15.69 -4.14 34.03
CA GLY A 85 -16.76 -3.51 34.80
C GLY A 85 -17.35 -4.52 35.76
N GLU A 86 -16.93 -4.42 37.01
CA GLU A 86 -17.66 -4.67 38.26
C GLU A 86 -18.62 -5.87 38.32
N ILE A 87 -18.27 -6.86 39.15
CA ILE A 87 -19.28 -7.63 39.89
C ILE A 87 -19.09 -7.30 41.37
N SER A 88 -20.21 -6.88 41.94
CA SER A 88 -20.45 -6.28 43.25
C SER A 88 -19.98 -7.10 44.46
#